data_AF-F4WGP6-F1
#
_entry.id   AF-F4WGP6-F1
#
_cell.length_a   1.000
_cell.length_b   1.000
_cell.length_c   1.000
_cell.angle_alpha   90.00
_cell.angle_beta   90.00
_cell.angle_gamma   90.00
#
_symmetry.space_group_name_H-M   'P 1'
#
loop_
_entity.id
_entity.type
_entity.pdbx_description
1 polymer ?
#
loop_
_entity_poly.entity_id
_entity_poly.type
_entity_poly.pdbx_seq_one_letter_code
_entity_poly.pdbx_strand_id
1 'polypeptide(L)'
;MAISRTIDLEGCQHEISYDPPVLKEPVLFSESLRYNLDLFNQYDNMKLWEVLRQVELNDVTLDHDIFSGSHNFGQRQLICLAILIL
;
A
#
# COMPACT_ATOMS: atom_id res chain seq x y z
N MET A 1 -35.88 26.46 13.41
CA MET A 1 -35.00 25.86 14.41
C MET A 1 -33.85 25.19 13.66
N ALA A 2 -32.81 25.97 13.35
CA ALA A 2 -31.65 25.52 12.59
C ALA A 2 -30.57 25.07 13.57
N ILE A 3 -30.08 23.84 13.43
CA ILE A 3 -28.83 23.41 14.04
C ILE A 3 -27.84 23.15 12.91
N SER A 4 -27.16 24.23 12.53
CA SER A 4 -25.89 24.18 11.81
C SER A 4 -24.87 23.54 12.75
N ARG A 5 -24.39 22.34 12.45
CA ARG A 5 -23.15 21.83 13.06
C ARG A 5 -22.03 22.06 12.08
N THR A 6 -21.42 23.23 12.21
CA THR A 6 -20.04 23.48 11.77
C THR A 6 -19.17 22.49 12.53
N ILE A 7 -18.67 21.46 11.86
CA ILE A 7 -17.52 20.73 12.38
C ILE A 7 -16.32 21.55 11.94
N ASP A 8 -15.72 22.16 12.94
CA ASP A 8 -14.53 23.00 12.91
C ASP A 8 -13.43 22.35 12.07
N LEU A 9 -12.95 23.10 11.07
CA LEU A 9 -11.87 22.74 10.16
C LEU A 9 -10.49 23.04 10.76
N GLU A 10 -10.37 23.04 12.09
CA GLU A 10 -9.13 23.35 12.81
C GLU A 10 -8.73 22.17 13.69
N GLY A 11 -7.73 21.39 13.26
CA GLY A 11 -7.20 20.34 14.13
C GLY A 11 -6.22 19.34 13.54
N CYS A 12 -5.96 19.33 12.24
CA CYS A 12 -4.94 18.42 11.67
C CYS A 12 -4.08 19.10 10.61
N GLN A 13 -3.59 20.32 10.90
CA GLN A 13 -2.22 20.66 10.49
C GLN A 13 -1.27 19.98 11.49
N HIS A 14 -1.24 18.66 11.48
CA HIS A 14 -0.12 17.94 12.05
C HIS A 14 0.68 17.50 10.84
N GLU A 15 1.79 18.21 10.65
CA GLU A 15 2.98 17.79 9.92
C GLU A 15 2.81 16.39 9.36
N ILE A 16 2.76 16.26 8.03
CA ILE A 16 2.90 14.98 7.36
C ILE A 16 4.34 14.55 7.65
N SER A 17 4.51 14.02 8.86
CA SER A 17 5.70 13.38 9.34
C SER A 17 5.98 12.28 8.35
N TYR A 18 7.18 12.32 7.77
CA TYR A 18 7.71 11.36 6.81
C TYR A 18 7.98 10.00 7.46
N ASP A 19 7.21 9.64 8.48
CA ASP A 19 7.27 8.37 9.18
C ASP A 19 6.04 7.58 8.70
N PRO A 20 6.21 6.54 7.86
CA PRO A 20 5.08 5.83 7.31
C PRO A 20 4.27 5.29 8.48
N PRO A 21 2.96 5.59 8.58
CA PRO A 21 2.14 5.02 9.62
C PRO A 21 2.26 3.51 9.48
N VAL A 22 2.83 2.86 10.50
CA VAL A 22 2.78 1.41 10.62
C VAL A 22 1.32 1.05 10.85
N LEU A 23 0.56 1.03 9.76
CA LEU A 23 -0.79 0.53 9.70
C LEU A 23 -0.68 -0.91 10.17
N LYS A 24 -1.33 -1.22 11.30
CA LYS A 24 -1.35 -2.57 11.86
C LYS A 24 -1.83 -3.62 10.86
N GLU A 25 -2.49 -3.18 9.79
CA GLU A 25 -2.85 -3.97 8.63
C GLU A 25 -2.51 -3.16 7.36
N PRO A 26 -1.58 -3.62 6.50
CA PRO A 26 -1.28 -2.97 5.23
C PRO A 26 -2.55 -2.83 4.39
N VAL A 27 -2.90 -1.58 4.10
CA VAL A 27 -4.04 -1.25 3.25
C VAL A 27 -3.63 -1.45 1.80
N LEU A 28 -4.15 -2.50 1.17
CA LEU A 28 -3.99 -2.70 -0.27
C LEU A 28 -5.01 -1.83 -1.02
N PHE A 29 -4.52 -1.02 -1.95
CA PHE A 29 -5.30 -0.19 -2.85
C PHE A 29 -5.69 -0.98 -4.11
N SER A 30 -6.80 -0.59 -4.73
CA SER A 30 -7.27 -1.12 -6.03
C SER A 30 -6.50 -0.52 -7.21
N GLU A 31 -5.18 -0.55 -7.09
CA GLU A 31 -4.21 -0.01 -8.04
C GLU A 31 -3.20 -1.11 -8.40
N SER A 32 -2.21 -0.74 -9.21
CA SER A 32 -1.09 -1.61 -9.58
C SER A 32 -0.33 -2.17 -8.37
N LEU A 33 0.26 -3.35 -8.53
CA LEU A 33 1.14 -3.96 -7.54
C LEU A 33 2.31 -3.04 -7.18
N ARG A 34 2.88 -2.33 -8.17
CA ARG A 34 3.95 -1.34 -7.95
C ARG A 34 3.51 -0.25 -6.97
N TYR A 35 2.33 0.33 -7.18
CA TYR A 35 1.81 1.38 -6.32
C TYR A 35 1.63 0.89 -4.87
N ASN A 36 1.20 -0.35 -4.69
CA ASN A 36 1.02 -0.95 -3.38
C ASN A 36 2.33 -1.29 -2.67
N LEU A 37 3.35 -1.72 -3.43
CA LEU A 37 4.69 -1.99 -2.89
C LEU A 37 5.45 -0.70 -2.56
N ASP A 38 5.23 0.35 -3.35
CA ASP A 38 6.00 1.59 -3.30
C ASP A 38 5.15 2.79 -3.73
N LEU A 39 4.36 3.31 -2.80
CA LEU A 39 3.49 4.48 -2.99
C LEU A 39 4.25 5.73 -3.46
N PHE A 40 5.54 5.82 -3.10
CA PHE A 40 6.38 6.99 -3.36
C PHE A 40 7.34 6.79 -4.53
N ASN A 41 7.30 5.63 -5.20
CA ASN A 41 8.17 5.30 -6.32
C ASN A 41 9.67 5.49 -5.99
N GLN A 42 10.07 5.18 -4.76
CA GLN A 42 11.44 5.32 -4.23
C GLN A 42 12.35 4.15 -4.62
N TYR A 43 11.78 3.00 -4.94
CA TYR A 43 12.51 1.77 -5.23
C TYR A 43 12.51 1.45 -6.73
N ASP A 44 13.68 1.04 -7.22
CA ASP A 44 13.84 0.54 -8.58
C ASP A 44 13.10 -0.78 -8.79
N ASN A 45 12.67 -1.02 -10.03
CA ASN A 45 12.07 -2.29 -10.43
C ASN A 45 12.90 -3.50 -9.98
N MET A 46 14.24 -3.43 -10.09
CA MET A 46 15.13 -4.52 -9.67
C MET A 46 14.98 -4.86 -8.18
N LYS A 47 14.82 -3.84 -7.33
CA LYS A 47 14.64 -4.01 -5.88
C LYS A 47 13.28 -4.62 -5.56
N LEU A 48 12.22 -4.13 -6.22
CA LEU A 48 10.88 -4.69 -6.06
C LEU A 48 10.83 -6.16 -6.48
N TRP A 49 11.45 -6.51 -7.61
CA TRP A 49 11.55 -7.91 -8.08
C TRP A 49 12.39 -8.80 -7.15
N GLU A 50 13.42 -8.26 -6.51
CA GLU A 50 14.18 -8.97 -5.48
C GLU A 50 13.29 -9.31 -4.28
N VAL A 51 12.51 -8.35 -3.78
CA VAL A 51 11.63 -8.59 -2.63
C VAL A 51 10.48 -9.53 -2.98
N LEU A 52 9.87 -9.37 -4.16
CA LEU A 52 8.85 -10.30 -4.65
C LEU A 52 9.37 -11.75 -4.74
N ARG A 53 10.63 -11.95 -5.16
CA ARG A 53 11.31 -13.26 -5.11
C ARG A 53 11.44 -13.82 -3.70
N GLN A 54 11.74 -12.98 -2.71
CA GLN A 54 11.89 -13.41 -1.32
C GLN A 54 10.58 -13.89 -0.70
N VAL A 55 9.45 -13.30 -1.11
CA VAL A 55 8.11 -13.72 -0.66
C VAL A 55 7.44 -14.72 -1.61
N GLU A 56 8.21 -15.35 -2.50
CA GLU A 56 7.73 -16.37 -3.45
C GLU A 56 6.64 -15.87 -4.45
N LEU A 57 6.56 -14.55 -4.69
CA LEU A 57 5.67 -13.92 -5.68
C LEU A 57 6.39 -13.71 -7.02
N ASN A 58 6.76 -14.79 -7.69
CA ASN A 58 7.50 -14.72 -8.96
C ASN A 58 6.63 -14.56 -10.22
N ASP A 59 5.36 -14.95 -10.13
CA ASP A 59 4.41 -14.98 -11.26
C ASP A 59 3.59 -13.69 -11.42
N VAL A 60 3.80 -12.68 -10.56
CA VAL A 60 3.06 -11.41 -10.61
C VAL A 60 3.86 -10.34 -11.35
N THR A 61 3.17 -9.47 -12.08
CA THR A 61 3.79 -8.31 -12.73
C THR A 61 3.53 -7.04 -11.93
N LEU A 62 4.48 -6.10 -11.94
CA LEU A 62 4.40 -4.84 -11.20
C LEU A 62 3.22 -3.95 -11.66
N ASP A 63 2.84 -4.05 -12.92
CA ASP A 63 1.70 -3.33 -13.51
C ASP A 63 0.35 -4.05 -13.30
N HIS A 64 0.34 -5.22 -12.66
CA HIS A 64 -0.89 -5.98 -12.44
C HIS A 64 -1.76 -5.33 -11.36
N ASP A 65 -3.05 -5.16 -11.65
CA ASP A 65 -4.04 -4.75 -10.65
C ASP A 65 -4.30 -5.84 -9.62
N ILE A 66 -4.04 -5.57 -8.34
CA ILE A 66 -4.22 -6.56 -7.26
C ILE A 66 -5.70 -7.01 -7.12
N PHE A 67 -6.64 -6.15 -7.50
CA PHE A 67 -8.08 -6.38 -7.35
C PHE A 67 -8.79 -6.88 -8.61
N SER A 68 -8.15 -6.84 -9.79
CA SER A 68 -8.78 -7.22 -11.07
C SER A 68 -8.90 -8.74 -11.27
N GLY A 69 -8.10 -9.53 -10.54
CA GLY A 69 -8.15 -11.00 -10.57
C GLY A 69 -8.69 -11.61 -9.27
N SER A 70 -8.94 -12.92 -9.29
CA SER A 70 -9.22 -13.72 -8.07
C SER A 70 -7.95 -13.90 -7.22
N HIS A 71 -7.29 -12.80 -6.84
CA HIS A 71 -6.14 -12.84 -5.96
C HIS A 71 -6.61 -13.33 -4.59
N ASN A 72 -6.22 -14.56 -4.27
CA ASN A 72 -6.58 -15.23 -3.03
C ASN A 72 -6.00 -14.45 -1.83
N PHE A 73 -6.60 -14.63 -0.65
CA PHE A 73 -6.13 -14.02 0.59
C PHE A 73 -4.63 -14.27 0.84
N GLY A 74 -4.11 -15.43 0.42
CA GLY A 74 -2.69 -15.77 0.50
C GLY A 74 -1.77 -14.87 -0.33
N GLN A 75 -2.13 -14.51 -1.57
CA GLN A 75 -1.32 -13.59 -2.37
C GLN A 75 -1.29 -12.20 -1.74
N ARG A 76 -2.41 -11.74 -1.20
CA ARG A 76 -2.47 -10.47 -0.48
C ARG A 76 -1.53 -10.47 0.72
N GLN A 77 -1.48 -11.56 1.50
CA GLN A 77 -0.52 -11.70 2.61
C GLN A 77 0.94 -11.64 2.14
N LEU A 78 1.27 -12.28 1.02
CA LEU A 78 2.63 -12.21 0.46
C LEU A 78 2.99 -10.79 0.00
N ILE A 79 2.05 -10.04 -0.59
CA ILE A 79 2.24 -8.63 -0.95
C ILE A 79 2.49 -7.79 0.31
N CYS A 80 1.71 -8.03 1.37
CA CYS A 80 1.90 -7.39 2.66
C CYS A 80 3.27 -7.70 3.29
N LEU A 81 3.76 -8.93 3.14
CA LEU A 81 5.11 -9.32 3.56
C LEU A 81 6.18 -8.63 2.72
N ALA A 82 5.97 -8.48 1.41
CA ALA A 82 6.90 -7.75 0.55
C ALA A 82 7.03 -6.28 0.98
N ILE A 83 5.92 -5.62 1.33
CA ILE A 83 5.93 -4.25 1.86
C ILE A 83 6.74 -4.15 3.16
N LEU A 84 6.68 -5.17 4.02
CA LEU A 84 7.42 -5.18 5.28
C LEU A 84 8.93 -5.37 5.11
N ILE A 85 9.35 -5.98 3.99
CA ILE A 85 10.77 -6.26 3.68
C ILE A 85 11.44 -5.09 2.94
N LEU A 86 10.65 -4.29 2.21
CA LEU A 86 11.11 -3.08 1.52
C LEU A 86 11.49 -1.97 2.51
#